data_AF-A0A6N9UFV9-F1
#
_entry.id   AF-A0A6N9UFV9-F1
#
_cell.length_a   1.000
_cell.length_b   1.000
_cell.length_c   1.000
_cell.angle_alpha   90.00
_cell.angle_beta   90.00
_cell.angle_gamma   90.00
#
_symmetry.space_group_name_H-M   'P 1'
#
loop_
_entity.id
_entity.type
_entity.pdbx_description
1 polymer ?
#
loop_
_entity_poly.entity_id
_entity_poly.type
_entity_poly.pdbx_seq_one_letter_code
_entity_poly.pdbx_strand_id
1 'polypeptide(L)'
;MTVPLFPPTTSGIGHMDAEPLDRGPRFVRTGGMSRWHRPRSGVLMADARTIYAVWCGQQVGGSRRAAGLLTASTIPDTLPVCATCDGRAVGTGQEQDGPAGRTLVFGPRHLAPPRFCPASRSSLYEALPGGTAARCLACSDVHPIRAMGGPYASRVGIVQHPPGARLFAPCPFHRWRHPTLTDAGLRCACGRPLTAP
;
A
#
# COMPACT_ATOMS: atom_id res chain seq x y z
N MET A 1 -5.69 27.64 -0.52
CA MET A 1 -5.79 27.58 0.96
C MET A 1 -5.11 26.33 1.50
N THR A 2 -4.43 26.45 2.64
CA THR A 2 -3.73 25.38 3.36
C THR A 2 -4.48 24.99 4.64
N VAL A 3 -4.34 23.74 5.06
CA VAL A 3 -4.97 23.18 6.28
C VAL A 3 -3.94 23.02 7.39
N PRO A 4 -4.35 23.14 8.67
CA PRO A 4 -3.49 22.74 9.78
C PRO A 4 -3.19 21.24 9.68
N LEU A 5 -1.96 20.86 9.95
CA LEU A 5 -1.52 19.47 9.99
C LEU A 5 -1.36 19.02 11.44
N PHE A 6 -1.64 17.75 11.69
CA PHE A 6 -1.34 17.13 12.97
C PHE A 6 0.17 16.84 13.07
N PRO A 7 0.71 16.78 14.30
CA PRO A 7 2.06 16.30 14.52
C PRO A 7 2.27 14.92 13.89
N PRO A 8 3.43 14.66 13.26
CA PRO A 8 3.74 13.34 12.74
C PRO A 8 3.82 12.34 13.89
N THR A 9 3.02 11.26 13.83
CA THR A 9 3.17 10.14 14.77
C THR A 9 4.26 9.21 14.25
N THR A 10 5.51 9.44 14.65
CA THR A 10 6.64 8.57 14.26
C THR A 10 6.70 7.34 15.15
N SER A 11 6.47 6.16 14.58
CA SER A 11 7.01 4.88 15.10
C SER A 11 8.00 4.24 14.12
N GLY A 12 8.46 4.97 13.10
CA GLY A 12 9.36 4.47 12.07
C GLY A 12 10.77 5.08 12.18
N ILE A 13 11.78 4.22 12.02
CA ILE A 13 13.20 4.58 11.86
C ILE A 13 13.32 5.48 10.61
N GLY A 14 13.66 6.75 10.81
CA GLY A 14 13.72 7.80 9.79
C GLY A 14 12.70 8.90 10.14
N HIS A 15 13.11 10.08 10.60
CA HIS A 15 14.20 10.90 10.09
C HIS A 15 14.58 11.91 11.19
N MET A 16 15.78 11.80 11.77
CA MET A 16 16.24 12.78 12.78
C MET A 16 16.40 14.19 12.19
N ASP A 17 16.55 14.29 10.85
CA ASP A 17 16.77 15.55 10.13
C ASP A 17 15.53 16.03 9.35
N ALA A 18 14.32 15.61 9.74
CA ALA A 18 13.09 16.05 9.11
C ALA A 18 12.37 17.11 9.95
N GLU A 19 12.00 18.22 9.31
CA GLU A 19 11.28 19.31 9.95
C GLU A 19 9.77 19.07 9.82
N PRO A 20 9.01 19.02 10.93
CA PRO A 20 7.56 18.86 10.87
C PRO A 20 6.90 20.10 10.26
N LEU A 21 5.87 19.87 9.44
CA LEU A 21 5.07 20.93 8.85
C LEU A 21 3.80 21.14 9.66
N ASP A 22 3.55 22.38 10.07
CA ASP A 22 2.31 22.77 10.77
C ASP A 22 1.14 22.99 9.81
N ARG A 23 1.42 23.26 8.53
CA ARG A 23 0.41 23.48 7.50
C ARG A 23 0.77 22.76 6.20
N GLY A 24 -0.27 22.38 5.46
CA GLY A 24 -0.12 21.66 4.19
C GLY A 24 -1.24 21.96 3.20
N PRO A 25 -1.11 21.46 1.97
CA PRO A 25 -2.18 21.54 0.98
C PRO A 25 -3.40 20.74 1.45
N ARG A 26 -4.56 21.08 0.90
CA ARG A 26 -5.82 20.42 1.23
C ARG A 26 -5.91 19.00 0.64
N PHE A 27 -5.21 18.76 -0.48
CA PHE A 27 -5.13 17.49 -1.19
C PHE A 27 -3.73 17.21 -1.70
N VAL A 28 -3.35 15.93 -1.70
CA VAL A 28 -2.07 15.43 -2.24
C VAL A 28 -2.27 14.17 -3.07
N ARG A 29 -1.44 13.97 -4.09
CA ARG A 29 -1.28 12.70 -4.82
C ARG A 29 0.06 12.65 -5.56
N THR A 30 0.43 11.49 -6.07
CA THR A 30 1.46 11.37 -7.11
C THR A 30 0.80 11.14 -8.48
N GLY A 31 1.52 11.32 -9.59
CA GLY A 31 0.99 11.04 -10.94
C GLY A 31 0.41 9.64 -11.13
N GLY A 32 0.98 8.62 -10.48
CA GLY A 32 0.50 7.23 -10.54
C GLY A 32 -0.68 6.88 -9.63
N MET A 33 -1.24 7.83 -8.86
CA MET A 33 -2.37 7.58 -7.96
C MET A 33 -3.70 7.86 -8.64
N SER A 34 -4.64 6.93 -8.49
CA SER A 34 -5.98 7.01 -9.08
C SER A 34 -6.94 7.95 -8.35
N ARG A 35 -6.52 8.60 -7.26
CA ARG A 35 -7.35 9.47 -6.41
C ARG A 35 -6.51 10.43 -5.58
N TRP A 36 -7.13 11.51 -5.13
CA TRP A 36 -6.54 12.46 -4.19
C TRP A 36 -6.68 12.00 -2.74
N HIS A 37 -5.74 12.40 -1.91
CA HIS A 37 -5.70 12.06 -0.50
C HIS A 37 -5.64 13.33 0.37
N ARG A 38 -6.16 13.25 1.60
CA ARG A 38 -6.04 14.31 2.61
C ARG A 38 -4.79 14.10 3.46
N PRO A 39 -3.85 15.06 3.53
CA PRO A 39 -2.71 14.96 4.42
C PRO A 39 -3.14 15.10 5.88
N ARG A 40 -2.64 14.20 6.72
CA ARG A 40 -2.79 14.26 8.18
C ARG A 40 -1.62 15.02 8.78
N SER A 41 -0.41 14.65 8.38
CA SER A 41 0.85 15.24 8.83
C SER A 41 1.80 15.39 7.65
N GLY A 42 2.80 16.25 7.78
CA GLY A 42 3.80 16.47 6.75
C GLY A 42 5.17 16.72 7.36
N VAL A 43 6.22 16.35 6.64
CA VAL A 43 7.60 16.68 6.99
C VAL A 43 8.35 17.20 5.78
N LEU A 44 9.24 18.16 6.00
CA LEU A 44 10.27 18.58 5.05
C LEU A 44 11.54 17.80 5.35
N MET A 45 12.03 17.08 4.34
CA MET A 45 13.27 16.33 4.41
C MET A 45 14.46 17.25 4.16
N ALA A 46 15.64 16.88 4.67
CA ALA A 46 16.90 17.60 4.44
C ALA A 46 17.23 17.83 2.95
N ASP A 47 16.78 16.94 2.05
CA ASP A 47 16.93 17.08 0.60
C ASP A 47 15.79 17.89 -0.08
N ALA A 48 15.11 18.72 0.71
CA ALA A 48 13.99 19.57 0.33
C ALA A 48 12.75 18.83 -0.21
N ARG A 49 12.68 17.50 -0.08
CA ARG A 49 11.45 16.76 -0.41
C ARG A 49 10.42 16.90 0.70
N THR A 50 9.16 17.07 0.32
CA THR A 50 8.05 16.98 1.28
C THR A 50 7.40 15.60 1.23
N ILE A 51 7.17 15.02 2.40
CA ILE A 51 6.45 13.75 2.54
C ILE A 51 5.23 14.00 3.42
N TYR A 52 4.05 13.66 2.90
CA TYR A 52 2.80 13.71 3.65
C TYR A 52 2.35 12.32 4.05
N ALA A 53 2.13 12.12 5.35
CA ALA A 53 1.36 10.97 5.82
C ALA A 53 -0.13 11.34 5.71
N VAL A 54 -0.89 10.53 4.97
CA VAL A 54 -2.31 10.79 4.72
C VAL A 54 -3.20 9.97 5.66
N TRP A 55 -4.41 10.43 5.91
CA TRP A 55 -5.34 9.82 6.88
C TRP A 55 -5.67 8.34 6.66
N CYS A 56 -5.56 7.83 5.44
CA CYS A 56 -5.72 6.40 5.14
C CYS A 56 -4.47 5.54 5.46
N GLY A 57 -3.41 6.14 6.03
CA GLY A 57 -2.19 5.46 6.45
C GLY A 57 -1.12 5.34 5.38
N GLN A 58 -1.31 5.92 4.19
CA GLN A 58 -0.29 5.96 3.14
C GLN A 58 0.68 7.13 3.35
N GLN A 59 1.85 7.04 2.72
CA GLN A 59 2.77 8.16 2.57
C GLN A 59 2.74 8.63 1.11
N VAL A 60 2.63 9.94 0.91
CA VAL A 60 2.61 10.60 -0.38
C VAL A 60 3.76 11.60 -0.39
N GLY A 61 4.79 11.27 -1.14
CA GLY A 61 5.95 12.12 -1.35
C GLY A 61 6.56 11.77 -2.70
N GLY A 62 7.36 12.66 -3.26
CA GLY A 62 7.98 12.44 -4.55
C GLY A 62 9.31 13.15 -4.68
N SER A 63 10.24 12.52 -5.40
CA SER A 63 11.37 13.22 -5.99
C SER A 63 10.98 13.69 -7.40
N ARG A 64 11.71 14.65 -7.97
CA ARG A 64 11.52 15.10 -9.37
C ARG A 64 11.47 13.95 -10.39
N ARG A 65 12.11 12.81 -10.10
CA ARG A 65 12.17 11.61 -10.96
C ARG A 65 10.88 10.77 -11.01
N ALA A 66 10.00 10.87 -10.02
CA ALA A 66 8.84 9.97 -9.86
C ALA A 66 7.49 10.61 -10.27
N ALA A 67 7.51 11.58 -11.20
CA ALA A 67 6.33 12.35 -11.57
C ALA A 67 5.64 13.03 -10.36
N GLY A 68 6.45 13.79 -9.60
CA GLY A 68 6.04 14.92 -8.76
C GLY A 68 5.00 14.67 -7.66
N LEU A 69 5.26 15.20 -6.47
CA LEU A 69 4.19 15.45 -5.52
C LEU A 69 3.23 16.49 -6.13
N LEU A 70 1.98 16.09 -6.38
CA LEU A 70 0.92 17.00 -6.80
C LEU A 70 0.14 17.43 -5.57
N THR A 71 -0.04 18.74 -5.43
CA THR A 71 -0.75 19.36 -4.31
C THR A 71 -1.87 20.24 -4.83
N ALA A 72 -2.99 20.29 -4.14
CA ALA A 72 -4.09 21.17 -4.50
C ALA A 72 -4.85 21.68 -3.27
N SER A 73 -5.36 22.90 -3.33
CA SER A 73 -6.30 23.40 -2.32
C SER A 73 -7.76 23.10 -2.65
N THR A 74 -8.04 22.94 -3.94
CA THR A 74 -9.32 22.55 -4.52
C THR A 74 -9.04 21.57 -5.64
N ILE A 75 -9.94 20.62 -5.86
CA ILE A 75 -9.87 19.70 -7.00
C ILE A 75 -11.22 19.74 -7.72
N PRO A 76 -11.26 19.48 -9.04
CA PRO A 76 -12.53 19.30 -9.74
C PRO A 76 -13.36 18.18 -9.10
N ASP A 77 -14.68 18.36 -9.02
CA ASP A 77 -15.62 17.41 -8.42
C ASP A 77 -15.66 16.05 -9.14
N THR A 78 -15.25 16.06 -10.42
CA THR A 78 -15.07 14.87 -11.26
C THR A 78 -13.88 14.01 -10.86
N LEU A 79 -12.94 14.54 -10.06
CA LEU A 79 -11.76 13.79 -9.63
C LEU A 79 -12.03 13.07 -8.29
N PRO A 80 -11.65 11.79 -8.19
CA PRO A 80 -11.94 11.00 -7.01
C PRO A 80 -11.10 11.38 -5.79
N VAL A 81 -11.71 11.36 -4.61
CA VAL A 81 -11.04 11.52 -3.29
C VAL A 81 -11.09 10.21 -2.53
N CYS A 82 -10.04 9.90 -1.77
CA CYS A 82 -10.04 8.78 -0.83
C CYS A 82 -11.08 9.00 0.29
N ALA A 83 -12.15 8.21 0.29
CA ALA A 83 -13.23 8.30 1.27
C ALA A 83 -12.73 8.19 2.72
N THR A 84 -11.78 7.28 2.99
CA THR A 84 -11.14 7.14 4.32
C THR A 84 -10.39 8.40 4.74
N CYS A 85 -9.71 9.04 3.79
CA CYS A 85 -8.99 10.28 4.09
C CYS A 85 -9.97 11.41 4.42
N ASP A 86 -11.00 11.56 3.60
CA ASP A 86 -11.97 12.66 3.74
C ASP A 86 -12.79 12.51 5.02
N GLY A 87 -13.35 11.32 5.28
CA GLY A 87 -14.13 11.05 6.49
C GLY A 87 -13.33 11.23 7.78
N ARG A 88 -12.04 10.85 7.83
CA ARG A 88 -11.20 11.06 9.02
C ARG A 88 -10.75 12.52 9.18
N ALA A 89 -10.48 13.23 8.09
CA ALA A 89 -10.14 14.66 8.16
C ALA A 89 -11.33 15.48 8.70
N VAL A 90 -12.53 15.19 8.21
CA VAL A 90 -13.77 15.83 8.69
C VAL A 90 -14.07 15.41 10.13
N GLY A 91 -14.02 14.11 10.43
CA GLY A 91 -14.31 13.59 11.77
C GLY A 91 -13.34 14.05 12.86
N THR A 92 -12.16 14.55 12.49
CA THR A 92 -11.18 15.13 13.43
C THR A 92 -11.25 16.66 13.50
N GLY A 93 -12.14 17.30 12.75
CA GLY A 93 -12.27 18.75 12.68
C GLY A 93 -11.16 19.45 11.89
N GLN A 94 -10.26 18.71 11.23
CA GLN A 94 -9.24 19.29 10.34
C GLN A 94 -9.89 19.97 9.12
N GLU A 95 -11.01 19.42 8.68
CA GLU A 95 -11.80 19.87 7.54
C GLU A 95 -13.22 20.15 7.99
N GLN A 96 -13.72 21.34 7.68
CA GLN A 96 -15.08 21.76 8.04
C GLN A 96 -16.11 21.30 7.00
N ASP A 97 -15.73 21.31 5.71
CA ASP A 97 -16.63 20.87 4.65
C ASP A 97 -16.64 19.34 4.57
N GLY A 98 -17.82 18.75 4.71
CA GLY A 98 -18.05 17.35 4.41
C GLY A 98 -17.83 17.00 2.93
N PRO A 99 -17.98 15.72 2.55
CA PRO A 99 -17.71 15.23 1.20
C PRO A 99 -18.69 15.72 0.12
N ALA A 100 -19.62 16.63 0.45
CA ALA A 100 -20.71 17.04 -0.41
C ALA A 100 -20.19 17.55 -1.77
N GLY A 101 -20.66 16.92 -2.85
CA GLY A 101 -20.31 17.24 -4.23
C GLY A 101 -19.16 16.42 -4.84
N ARG A 102 -18.42 15.61 -4.06
CA ARG A 102 -17.23 14.91 -4.57
C ARG A 102 -17.43 13.42 -4.79
N THR A 103 -16.78 12.89 -5.83
CA THR A 103 -16.69 11.45 -6.04
C THR A 103 -15.80 10.81 -4.97
N LEU A 104 -16.41 10.24 -3.94
CA LEU A 104 -15.70 9.49 -2.92
C LEU A 104 -15.41 8.06 -3.38
N VAL A 105 -14.12 7.71 -3.42
CA VAL A 105 -13.71 6.34 -3.69
C VAL A 105 -13.34 5.67 -2.38
N PHE A 106 -14.27 4.87 -1.87
CA PHE A 106 -13.97 3.81 -0.93
C PHE A 106 -13.33 2.67 -1.72
N GLY A 107 -12.00 2.64 -1.75
CA GLY A 107 -11.31 1.47 -2.27
C GLY A 107 -10.85 0.66 -1.08
N PRO A 108 -11.60 -0.35 -0.63
CA PRO A 108 -10.98 -1.41 0.12
C PRO A 108 -10.08 -2.09 -0.91
N ARG A 109 -8.81 -1.67 -0.97
CA ARG A 109 -7.84 -2.00 -2.03
C ARG A 109 -7.60 -3.51 -2.21
N HIS A 110 -8.37 -4.36 -1.51
CA HIS A 110 -8.10 -5.75 -1.23
C HIS A 110 -9.38 -6.61 -1.14
N LEU A 111 -10.59 -6.10 -1.50
CA LEU A 111 -11.78 -6.98 -1.58
C LEU A 111 -11.73 -7.92 -2.77
N ALA A 112 -11.30 -7.41 -3.92
CA ALA A 112 -11.16 -8.23 -5.12
C ALA A 112 -9.92 -9.12 -5.02
N PRO A 113 -9.96 -10.33 -5.61
CA PRO A 113 -8.78 -11.16 -5.79
C PRO A 113 -7.62 -10.36 -6.43
N PRO A 114 -6.38 -10.61 -6.02
CA PRO A 114 -5.25 -9.84 -6.50
C PRO A 114 -4.96 -10.15 -7.98
N ARG A 115 -4.53 -9.14 -8.76
CA ARG A 115 -4.11 -9.35 -10.17
C ARG A 115 -2.93 -10.32 -10.31
N PHE A 116 -2.05 -10.36 -9.31
CA PHE A 116 -0.90 -11.25 -9.25
C PHE A 116 -1.02 -12.13 -8.02
N CYS A 117 -0.58 -13.39 -8.14
CA CYS A 117 -0.60 -14.31 -7.01
C CYS A 117 0.26 -13.76 -5.85
N PRO A 118 -0.22 -13.82 -4.59
CA PRO A 118 0.55 -13.38 -3.43
C PRO A 118 1.90 -14.09 -3.24
N ALA A 119 2.03 -15.31 -3.79
CA ALA A 119 3.30 -16.04 -3.77
C ALA A 119 4.31 -15.57 -4.83
N SER A 120 3.88 -14.73 -5.78
CA SER A 120 4.77 -14.16 -6.81
C SER A 120 5.96 -13.46 -6.18
N ARG A 121 7.17 -13.80 -6.64
CA ARG A 121 8.43 -13.24 -6.14
C ARG A 121 8.62 -13.38 -4.63
N SER A 122 8.01 -14.40 -4.01
CA SER A 122 8.13 -14.69 -2.57
C SER A 122 8.79 -16.06 -2.34
N SER A 123 8.96 -16.43 -1.06
CA SER A 123 9.39 -17.76 -0.62
C SER A 123 8.21 -18.74 -0.40
N LEU A 124 6.99 -18.37 -0.80
CA LEU A 124 5.79 -19.20 -0.60
C LEU A 124 5.66 -20.27 -1.70
N TYR A 125 6.64 -21.16 -1.75
CA TYR A 125 6.70 -22.24 -2.72
C TYR A 125 7.39 -23.48 -2.16
N GLU A 126 7.14 -24.62 -2.79
CA GLU A 126 7.86 -25.86 -2.57
C GLU A 126 8.62 -26.20 -3.86
N ALA A 127 9.96 -26.25 -3.77
CA ALA A 127 10.79 -26.55 -4.92
C ALA A 127 10.54 -27.98 -5.43
N LEU A 128 10.38 -28.14 -6.73
CA LEU A 128 10.24 -29.46 -7.35
C LEU A 128 11.62 -30.04 -7.69
N PRO A 129 11.72 -31.38 -7.84
CA PRO A 129 12.94 -32.01 -8.33
C PRO A 129 13.42 -31.38 -9.64
N GLY A 130 14.73 -31.15 -9.74
CA GLY A 130 15.36 -30.48 -10.89
C GLY A 130 15.53 -28.96 -10.76
N GLY A 131 14.96 -28.32 -9.73
CA GLY A 131 15.35 -26.95 -9.31
C GLY A 131 14.97 -25.79 -10.23
N THR A 132 14.22 -26.04 -11.30
CA THR A 132 13.78 -25.00 -12.27
C THR A 132 12.33 -24.58 -12.09
N ALA A 133 11.55 -25.36 -11.34
CA ALA A 133 10.14 -25.13 -11.08
C ALA A 133 9.80 -25.37 -9.61
N ALA A 134 8.71 -24.76 -9.15
CA ALA A 134 8.18 -24.95 -7.82
C ALA A 134 6.65 -24.99 -7.83
N ARG A 135 6.08 -25.70 -6.86
CA ARG A 135 4.65 -25.65 -6.55
C ARG A 135 4.37 -24.40 -5.71
N CYS A 136 3.47 -23.57 -6.19
CA CYS A 136 3.02 -22.37 -5.49
C CYS A 136 2.18 -22.74 -4.28
N LEU A 137 2.59 -22.34 -3.07
CA LEU A 137 1.83 -22.65 -1.86
C LEU A 137 0.54 -21.82 -1.74
N ALA A 138 0.41 -20.74 -2.54
CA ALA A 138 -0.77 -19.88 -2.49
C ALA A 138 -1.92 -20.35 -3.39
N CYS A 139 -1.62 -20.91 -4.57
CA CYS A 139 -2.63 -21.34 -5.55
C CYS A 139 -2.42 -22.77 -6.09
N SER A 140 -1.44 -23.49 -5.57
CA SER A 140 -1.13 -24.90 -5.87
C SER A 140 -0.69 -25.22 -7.31
N ASP A 141 -0.56 -24.20 -8.16
CA ASP A 141 -0.06 -24.34 -9.54
C ASP A 141 1.47 -24.40 -9.57
N VAL A 142 2.01 -25.01 -10.63
CA VAL A 142 3.45 -25.13 -10.85
C VAL A 142 3.93 -23.95 -11.70
N HIS A 143 4.97 -23.27 -11.22
CA HIS A 143 5.56 -22.14 -11.92
C HIS A 143 7.09 -22.22 -11.94
N PRO A 144 7.74 -21.60 -12.94
CA PRO A 144 9.19 -21.45 -12.94
C PRO A 144 9.68 -20.67 -11.72
N ILE A 145 10.83 -21.06 -11.18
CA ILE A 145 11.57 -20.26 -10.20
C ILE A 145 12.80 -19.64 -10.84
N ARG A 146 13.15 -18.42 -10.40
CA ARG A 146 14.34 -17.71 -10.87
C ARG A 146 15.06 -17.05 -9.72
N ALA A 147 16.38 -16.91 -9.86
CA ALA A 147 17.14 -15.98 -9.04
C ALA A 147 16.64 -14.56 -9.31
N MET A 148 16.39 -13.81 -8.24
CA MET A 148 15.86 -12.46 -8.29
C MET A 148 16.28 -11.67 -7.04
N GLY A 149 16.05 -10.36 -7.07
CA GLY A 149 16.53 -9.44 -6.03
C GLY A 149 17.81 -8.73 -6.45
N GLY A 150 18.30 -7.86 -5.57
CA GLY A 150 19.55 -7.14 -5.75
C GLY A 150 20.70 -7.77 -4.97
N PRO A 151 21.91 -7.20 -5.04
CA PRO A 151 23.11 -7.71 -4.36
C PRO A 151 22.96 -7.83 -2.84
N TYR A 152 22.05 -7.06 -2.23
CA TYR A 152 21.80 -7.05 -0.78
C TYR A 152 20.57 -7.86 -0.35
N ALA A 153 19.85 -8.48 -1.30
CA ALA A 153 18.64 -9.26 -1.02
C ALA A 153 18.39 -10.30 -2.13
N SER A 154 19.41 -11.10 -2.45
CA SER A 154 19.30 -12.16 -3.44
C SER A 154 18.43 -13.30 -2.92
N ARG A 155 17.50 -13.76 -3.74
CA ARG A 155 16.62 -14.89 -3.42
C ARG A 155 16.22 -15.65 -4.67
N VAL A 156 15.82 -16.90 -4.49
CA VAL A 156 15.10 -17.67 -5.51
C VAL A 156 13.61 -17.60 -5.19
N GLY A 157 12.80 -17.30 -6.20
CA GLY A 157 11.36 -17.19 -6.03
C GLY A 157 10.59 -17.57 -7.28
N ILE A 158 9.30 -17.86 -7.11
CA ILE A 158 8.37 -18.05 -8.23
C ILE A 158 8.30 -16.75 -9.05
N VAL A 159 8.37 -16.88 -10.37
CA VAL A 159 8.19 -15.73 -11.29
C VAL A 159 6.82 -15.09 -11.10
N GLN A 160 6.68 -13.81 -11.46
CA GLN A 160 5.38 -13.14 -11.33
C GLN A 160 4.32 -13.80 -12.23
N HIS A 161 3.17 -14.14 -11.65
CA HIS A 161 2.10 -14.86 -12.35
C HIS A 161 0.71 -14.45 -11.83
N PRO A 162 -0.38 -14.61 -12.62
CA PRO A 162 -1.74 -14.43 -12.14
C PRO A 162 -2.11 -15.53 -11.12
N PRO A 163 -3.05 -15.28 -10.19
CA PRO A 163 -3.50 -16.33 -9.28
C PRO A 163 -4.13 -17.50 -10.02
N GLY A 164 -3.80 -18.72 -9.60
CA GLY A 164 -4.46 -19.94 -10.04
C GLY A 164 -5.87 -20.09 -9.49
N ALA A 165 -6.61 -21.06 -10.04
CA ALA A 165 -7.99 -21.34 -9.63
C ALA A 165 -8.13 -21.76 -8.15
N ARG A 166 -7.05 -22.29 -7.54
CA ARG A 166 -7.02 -22.73 -6.13
C ARG A 166 -6.36 -21.70 -5.21
N LEU A 167 -6.39 -20.41 -5.56
CA LEU A 167 -5.91 -19.35 -4.68
C LEU A 167 -6.62 -19.42 -3.32
N PHE A 168 -5.86 -19.48 -2.22
CA PHE A 168 -6.42 -19.55 -0.86
C PHE A 168 -7.50 -18.47 -0.59
N ALA A 169 -8.46 -18.80 0.27
CA ALA A 169 -9.52 -17.90 0.69
C ALA A 169 -8.98 -16.69 1.46
N PRO A 170 -9.50 -15.47 1.23
CA PRO A 170 -8.95 -14.26 1.83
C PRO A 170 -9.13 -14.23 3.35
N CYS A 171 -8.11 -13.77 4.08
CA CYS A 171 -8.29 -13.41 5.49
C CYS A 171 -9.35 -12.29 5.60
N PRO A 172 -10.31 -12.33 6.54
CA PRO A 172 -11.36 -11.32 6.65
C PRO A 172 -10.82 -9.90 6.88
N PHE A 173 -9.64 -9.79 7.52
CA PHE A 173 -8.99 -8.51 7.85
C PHE A 173 -7.94 -8.10 6.81
N HIS A 174 -7.00 -9.01 6.52
CA HIS A 174 -5.81 -8.73 5.70
C HIS A 174 -5.91 -9.23 4.26
N ARG A 175 -7.00 -9.94 3.94
CA ARG A 175 -7.29 -10.50 2.62
C ARG A 175 -6.11 -11.37 2.16
N TRP A 176 -5.51 -11.07 1.01
CA TRP A 176 -4.37 -11.81 0.45
C TRP A 176 -3.00 -11.17 0.69
N ARG A 177 -2.87 -10.14 1.55
CA ARG A 177 -1.65 -9.30 1.60
C ARG A 177 -0.50 -9.86 2.41
N HIS A 178 -0.83 -10.59 3.47
CA HIS A 178 0.16 -11.01 4.47
C HIS A 178 0.16 -12.53 4.67
N PRO A 179 0.26 -13.33 3.58
CA PRO A 179 0.49 -14.76 3.73
C PRO A 179 1.92 -14.98 4.27
N THR A 180 2.02 -15.88 5.24
CA THR A 180 3.24 -16.29 5.92
C THR A 180 3.23 -17.80 6.00
N LEU A 181 4.35 -18.44 5.65
CA LEU A 181 4.53 -19.86 5.90
C LEU A 181 5.00 -20.06 7.34
N THR A 182 4.37 -20.97 8.05
CA THR A 182 4.71 -21.39 9.42
C THR A 182 4.80 -22.91 9.47
N ASP A 183 5.27 -23.48 10.57
CA ASP A 183 5.29 -24.93 10.77
C ASP A 183 3.88 -25.54 10.70
N ALA A 184 2.85 -24.76 11.03
CA ALA A 184 1.44 -25.13 10.91
C ALA A 184 0.85 -24.87 9.51
N GLY A 185 1.68 -24.61 8.50
CA GLY A 185 1.28 -24.33 7.13
C GLY A 185 1.10 -22.85 6.80
N LEU A 186 0.34 -22.56 5.74
CA LEU A 186 0.11 -21.21 5.24
C LEU A 186 -0.89 -20.46 6.14
N ARG A 187 -0.47 -19.31 6.66
CA ARG A 187 -1.27 -18.48 7.56
C ARG A 187 -1.23 -17.02 7.14
N CYS A 188 -2.18 -16.23 7.62
CA CYS A 188 -2.07 -14.79 7.60
C CYS A 188 -1.18 -14.33 8.75
N ALA A 189 -0.50 -13.19 8.61
CA ALA A 189 0.27 -12.56 9.68
C ALA A 189 -0.54 -12.30 10.98
N CYS A 190 -1.88 -12.29 10.93
CA CYS A 190 -2.72 -12.27 12.14
C CYS A 190 -2.94 -13.64 12.79
N GLY A 191 -2.21 -14.67 12.36
CA GLY A 191 -2.28 -16.03 12.90
C GLY A 191 -3.43 -16.89 12.39
N ARG A 192 -4.30 -16.40 11.49
CA ARG A 192 -5.39 -17.22 10.92
C ARG A 192 -4.88 -18.17 9.83
N PRO A 193 -5.36 -19.43 9.75
CA PRO A 193 -5.02 -20.31 8.65
C PRO A 193 -5.54 -19.75 7.32
N LEU A 194 -4.77 -19.94 6.25
CA LEU A 194 -5.16 -19.62 4.88
C LEU A 194 -5.31 -20.93 4.12
N THR A 195 -6.55 -21.36 3.90
CA THR A 195 -6.88 -22.61 3.24
C THR A 195 -7.30 -22.37 1.80
N ALA A 196 -7.20 -23.39 0.95
CA ALA A 196 -7.88 -23.39 -0.34
C ALA A 196 -9.39 -23.08 -0.16
N PRO A 197 -10.02 -22.43 -1.14
CA PRO A 197 -11.45 -22.16 -1.13
C PRO A 197 -12.28 -23.44 -1.17
#